data_AF-A0A3D0M6H6-F1
#
_entry.id   AF-A0A3D0M6H6-F1
#
_cell.length_a   1.000
_cell.length_b   1.000
_cell.length_c   1.000
_cell.angle_alpha   90.00
_cell.angle_beta   90.00
_cell.angle_gamma   90.00
#
_symmetry.space_group_name_H-M   'P 1'
#
loop_
_entity.id
_entity.type
_entity.pdbx_description
1 polymer ?
#
loop_
_entity_poly.entity_id
_entity_poly.type
_entity_poly.pdbx_seq_one_letter_code
_entity_poly.pdbx_strand_id
1 'polypeptide(L)'
;MANCEYPYPALTVEKKHGDECFLNGCCSAHLVEFWRWAYSDLMGNTERGKLAEYIVSLAMHCANGVSEGWRAFDVLTPEGIKIEVKTSAYLQSWAQKRISNIRFG
;
A
#
# COMPACT_ATOMS: atom_id res chain seq x y z
N MET A 1 -3.72 -28.30 26.13
CA MET A 1 -2.51 -28.56 25.32
C MET A 1 -2.27 -27.31 24.49
N ALA A 2 -1.19 -26.58 24.73
CA ALA A 2 -0.87 -25.35 24.00
C ALA A 2 -0.38 -25.72 22.61
N ASN A 3 -1.05 -25.23 21.57
CA ASN A 3 -0.68 -25.48 20.17
C ASN A 3 0.58 -24.66 19.86
N CYS A 4 1.73 -25.32 19.92
CA CYS A 4 3.06 -24.79 19.67
C CYS A 4 3.38 -24.95 18.17
N GLU A 5 3.03 -23.98 17.33
CA GLU A 5 3.45 -24.01 15.91
C GLU A 5 4.32 -22.82 15.50
N TYR A 6 4.30 -21.71 16.23
CA TYR A 6 5.14 -20.55 15.90
C TYR A 6 5.69 -19.91 17.17
N PRO A 7 7.01 -20.05 17.47
CA PRO A 7 7.62 -19.39 18.63
C PRO A 7 7.60 -17.86 18.49
N TYR A 8 7.41 -17.35 17.27
CA TYR A 8 7.21 -15.94 16.95
C TYR A 8 6.00 -15.84 16.00
N PRO A 9 4.77 -15.64 16.51
CA PRO A 9 3.61 -15.47 15.67
C PRO A 9 3.70 -14.16 14.87
N ALA A 10 2.94 -14.07 13.78
CA ALA A 10 2.80 -12.83 13.03
C ALA A 10 2.30 -11.70 13.93
N LEU A 11 2.88 -10.52 13.78
CA LEU A 11 2.43 -9.34 14.51
C LEU A 11 1.09 -8.86 13.96
N THR A 12 0.20 -8.43 14.86
CA THR A 12 -1.00 -7.69 14.47
C THR A 12 -0.58 -6.31 13.97
N VAL A 13 -0.92 -6.01 12.73
CA VAL A 13 -0.62 -4.70 12.12
C VAL A 13 -1.84 -3.80 12.26
N GLU A 14 -1.66 -2.70 12.97
CA GLU A 14 -2.68 -1.65 13.11
C GLU A 14 -2.39 -0.49 12.17
N LYS A 15 -3.46 0.17 11.70
CA LYS A 15 -3.35 1.37 10.89
C LYS A 15 -2.73 2.49 11.71
N LYS A 16 -1.60 3.01 11.22
CA LYS A 16 -0.87 4.10 11.87
C LYS A 16 -1.53 5.45 11.60
N HIS A 17 -1.33 6.39 12.51
CA HIS A 17 -1.89 7.73 12.48
C HIS A 17 -1.01 8.73 11.71
N GLY A 18 0.31 8.47 11.67
CA GLY A 18 1.31 9.32 11.04
C GLY A 18 1.99 10.29 12.01
N ASP A 19 1.41 10.54 13.18
CA ASP A 19 1.97 11.36 14.26
C ASP A 19 2.84 10.56 15.24
N GLU A 20 3.07 9.27 14.98
CA GLU A 20 3.99 8.48 15.78
C GLU A 20 5.44 9.01 15.62
N CYS A 21 6.10 9.27 16.74
CA CYS A 21 7.50 9.69 16.77
C CYS A 21 8.46 8.52 16.58
N PHE A 22 9.53 8.74 15.83
CA PHE A 22 10.66 7.80 15.81
C PHE A 22 11.37 7.82 17.17
N LEU A 23 11.49 6.65 17.79
CA LEU A 23 12.21 6.48 19.04
C LEU A 23 13.70 6.21 18.74
N ASN A 24 14.58 6.72 19.60
CA ASN A 24 16.04 6.52 19.53
C ASN A 24 16.80 7.30 18.44
N GLY A 25 16.33 8.49 18.07
CA GLY A 25 17.06 9.45 17.23
C GLY A 25 17.27 10.81 17.93
N CYS A 26 18.22 11.61 17.45
CA CYS A 26 18.41 12.99 17.92
C CYS A 26 17.41 13.99 17.31
N CYS A 27 16.51 13.53 16.44
CA CYS A 27 15.57 14.33 15.69
C CYS A 27 14.11 13.96 16.03
N SER A 28 13.23 14.97 16.04
CA SER A 28 11.79 14.83 16.29
C SER A 28 11.01 14.53 15.00
N ALA A 29 11.39 13.47 14.29
CA ALA A 29 10.70 13.05 13.08
C ALA A 29 9.43 12.25 13.41
N HIS A 30 8.37 12.49 12.64
CA HIS A 30 7.10 11.77 12.73
C HIS A 30 6.97 10.80 11.55
N LEU A 31 6.20 9.72 11.72
CA LEU A 31 6.00 8.69 10.70
C LEU A 31 5.49 9.26 9.35
N VAL A 32 4.68 10.31 9.39
CA VAL A 32 4.20 11.01 8.18
C VAL A 32 5.34 11.57 7.32
N GLU A 33 6.44 12.01 7.93
CA GLU A 33 7.59 12.51 7.17
C GLU A 33 8.30 11.39 6.41
N PHE A 34 8.37 10.19 7.01
CA PHE A 34 8.84 9.00 6.31
C PHE A 34 7.92 8.63 5.15
N TRP A 35 6.60 8.63 5.34
CA TRP A 35 5.66 8.33 4.26
C TRP A 35 5.77 9.31 3.10
N ARG A 36 5.93 10.61 3.39
CA ARG A 36 6.18 11.62 2.36
C ARG A 36 7.49 11.34 1.62
N TRP A 37 8.58 11.07 2.33
CA TRP A 37 9.86 10.79 1.69
C TRP A 37 9.81 9.52 0.81
N ALA A 38 9.20 8.44 1.31
CA ALA A 38 9.19 7.15 0.62
C ALA A 38 8.15 7.05 -0.51
N TYR A 39 6.98 7.70 -0.37
CA TYR A 39 5.81 7.42 -1.21
C TYR A 39 5.23 8.64 -1.93
N SER A 40 5.91 9.79 -1.95
CA SER A 40 5.43 10.97 -2.70
C SER A 40 5.47 10.78 -4.22
N ASP A 41 6.31 9.89 -4.74
CA ASP A 41 6.31 9.55 -6.16
C ASP A 41 5.14 8.61 -6.50
N LEU A 42 3.93 9.16 -6.56
CA LEU A 42 2.71 8.42 -6.92
C LEU A 42 2.72 7.91 -8.38
N MET A 43 3.68 8.34 -9.19
CA MET A 43 3.85 7.88 -10.57
C MET A 43 4.82 6.70 -10.68
N GLY A 44 5.53 6.36 -9.60
CA GLY A 44 6.32 5.14 -9.48
C GLY A 44 5.47 3.88 -9.67
N ASN A 45 6.05 2.82 -10.22
CA ASN A 45 5.28 1.61 -10.57
C ASN A 45 4.63 0.95 -9.34
N THR A 46 5.33 0.95 -8.21
CA THR A 46 4.86 0.34 -6.95
C THR A 46 3.78 1.21 -6.31
N GLU A 47 4.08 2.50 -6.16
CA GLU A 47 3.25 3.49 -5.48
C GLU A 47 1.95 3.72 -6.24
N ARG A 48 2.02 3.81 -7.57
CA ARG A 48 0.83 3.91 -8.43
C ARG A 48 -0.08 2.70 -8.29
N GLY A 49 0.51 1.51 -8.17
CA GLY A 49 -0.22 0.26 -7.92
C GLY A 49 -1.00 0.33 -6.61
N LYS A 50 -0.33 0.69 -5.51
CA LYS A 50 -0.99 0.84 -4.21
C LYS A 50 -2.00 1.97 -4.15
N LEU A 51 -1.76 3.08 -4.84
CA LEU A 51 -2.74 4.15 -4.97
C LEU A 51 -4.01 3.67 -5.68
N ALA A 52 -3.86 2.90 -6.78
CA ALA A 52 -5.00 2.32 -7.49
C ALA A 52 -5.80 1.36 -6.60
N GLU A 53 -5.12 0.47 -5.87
CA GLU A 53 -5.77 -0.42 -4.89
C GLU A 53 -6.54 0.37 -3.82
N TYR A 54 -5.95 1.46 -3.30
CA TYR A 54 -6.61 2.32 -2.32
C TYR A 54 -7.87 3.00 -2.88
N ILE A 55 -7.81 3.52 -4.12
CA ILE A 55 -8.97 4.13 -4.79
C ILE A 55 -10.10 3.10 -4.97
N VAL A 56 -9.78 1.88 -5.41
CA VAL A 56 -10.76 0.80 -5.53
C VAL A 56 -11.33 0.43 -4.16
N SER A 57 -10.48 0.35 -3.13
CA SER A 57 -10.93 0.06 -1.75
C SER A 57 -11.87 1.13 -1.20
N LEU A 58 -11.66 2.41 -1.55
CA LEU A 58 -12.58 3.50 -1.21
C LEU A 58 -13.94 3.30 -1.89
N ALA A 59 -13.95 3.00 -3.20
CA ALA A 59 -15.18 2.75 -3.94
C ALA A 59 -15.97 1.54 -3.41
N MET A 60 -15.25 0.54 -2.87
CA MET A 60 -15.84 -0.65 -2.25
C MET A 60 -16.10 -0.49 -0.74
N HIS A 61 -15.90 0.71 -0.17
CA HIS A 61 -16.12 1.00 1.25
C HIS A 61 -15.32 0.10 2.22
N CYS A 62 -14.13 -0.36 1.81
CA CYS A 62 -13.30 -1.30 2.56
C CYS A 62 -11.87 -0.78 2.86
N ALA A 63 -11.63 0.54 2.73
CA ALA A 63 -10.32 1.18 2.94
C ALA A 63 -9.98 1.52 4.42
N ASN A 64 -10.75 1.01 5.37
CA ASN A 64 -10.58 1.35 6.79
C ASN A 64 -9.37 0.63 7.43
N GLY A 65 -8.96 -0.52 6.87
CA GLY A 65 -7.83 -1.32 7.36
C GLY A 65 -6.47 -0.96 6.77
N VAL A 66 -5.53 -1.88 6.91
CA VAL A 66 -4.20 -1.85 6.29
C VAL A 66 -4.21 -2.75 5.06
N SER A 67 -3.58 -2.32 3.97
CA SER A 67 -3.41 -3.14 2.78
C SER A 67 -2.54 -4.36 3.08
N GLU A 68 -3.01 -5.56 2.74
CA GLU A 68 -2.30 -6.82 2.94
C GLU A 68 -1.53 -7.22 1.68
N GLY A 69 -0.20 -7.14 1.73
CA GLY A 69 0.65 -7.26 0.52
C GLY A 69 0.86 -8.66 -0.06
N TRP A 70 0.41 -9.74 0.59
CA TRP A 70 0.76 -11.13 0.20
C TRP A 70 -0.45 -11.98 -0.21
N ARG A 71 -1.55 -11.34 -0.61
CA ARG A 71 -2.78 -12.02 -1.04
C ARG A 71 -2.75 -12.30 -2.54
N ALA A 72 -3.57 -13.27 -2.96
CA ALA A 72 -3.78 -13.60 -4.38
C ALA A 72 -4.72 -12.63 -5.12
N PHE A 73 -5.05 -11.50 -4.49
CA PHE A 73 -5.92 -10.44 -4.98
C PHE A 73 -5.64 -9.18 -4.14
N ASP A 74 -5.99 -8.00 -4.65
CA ASP A 74 -5.65 -6.74 -4.00
C ASP A 74 -6.76 -6.25 -3.05
N VAL A 75 -8.03 -6.43 -3.43
CA VAL A 75 -9.18 -5.96 -2.63
C VAL A 75 -10.15 -7.10 -2.35
N LEU A 76 -10.57 -7.24 -1.07
CA LEU A 76 -11.70 -8.07 -0.66
C LEU A 76 -12.84 -7.16 -0.22
N THR A 77 -13.97 -7.26 -0.91
CA THR A 77 -15.18 -6.52 -0.56
C THR A 77 -15.86 -7.12 0.69
N PRO A 78 -16.72 -6.36 1.39
CA PRO A 78 -17.54 -6.90 2.49
C PRO A 78 -18.39 -8.11 2.08
N GLU A 79 -18.79 -8.18 0.81
CA GLU A 79 -19.58 -9.29 0.24
C GLU A 79 -18.72 -10.52 -0.13
N GLY A 80 -17.40 -10.47 0.10
CA GLY A 80 -16.48 -11.58 -0.17
C GLY A 80 -15.99 -11.67 -1.63
N ILE A 81 -16.28 -10.67 -2.46
CA ILE A 81 -15.75 -10.57 -3.83
C ILE A 81 -14.26 -10.20 -3.79
N LYS A 82 -13.44 -10.96 -4.51
CA LYS A 82 -12.00 -10.75 -4.69
C LYS A 82 -11.75 -9.95 -5.96
N ILE A 83 -10.99 -8.88 -5.85
CA ILE A 83 -10.70 -7.96 -6.96
C ILE A 83 -9.19 -7.85 -7.14
N GLU A 84 -8.73 -8.10 -8.36
CA GLU A 84 -7.39 -7.78 -8.83
C GLU A 84 -7.41 -6.36 -9.43
N VAL A 85 -6.47 -5.51 -9.02
CA VAL A 85 -6.33 -4.13 -9.47
C VAL A 85 -5.08 -3.98 -10.31
N LYS A 86 -5.26 -3.54 -11.56
CA LYS A 86 -4.17 -3.23 -12.48
C LYS A 86 -4.19 -1.77 -12.87
N THR A 87 -3.02 -1.14 -12.90
CA THR A 87 -2.86 0.26 -13.28
C THR A 87 -1.81 0.42 -14.37
N SER A 88 -2.00 1.43 -15.21
CA SER A 88 -1.11 1.80 -16.31
C SER A 88 -1.13 3.32 -16.48
N ALA A 89 -0.03 3.91 -16.95
CA ALA A 89 0.07 5.35 -17.11
C ALA A 89 0.83 5.73 -18.39
N TYR A 90 0.39 6.81 -19.04
CA TYR A 90 1.08 7.39 -20.20
C TYR A 90 2.43 8.00 -19.78
N LEU A 91 2.43 8.71 -18.66
CA LEU A 91 3.58 9.37 -18.07
C LEU A 91 4.17 8.51 -16.94
N GLN A 92 5.48 8.56 -16.76
CA GLN A 92 6.24 7.86 -15.73
C GLN A 92 7.03 8.86 -14.90
N SER A 93 7.49 8.45 -13.72
CA SER A 93 8.31 9.30 -12.86
C SER A 93 9.75 9.48 -13.36
N TRP A 94 10.16 8.70 -14.37
CA TRP A 94 11.42 8.86 -15.08
C TRP A 94 11.23 9.44 -16.47
N ALA A 95 12.33 9.98 -17.03
CA ALA A 95 12.32 10.62 -18.34
C ALA A 95 11.92 9.65 -19.47
N GLN A 96 11.05 10.12 -20.37
CA GLN A 96 10.57 9.37 -21.53
C GLN A 96 10.74 10.19 -22.81
N LYS A 97 11.13 9.53 -23.92
CA LYS A 97 11.17 10.16 -25.25
C LYS A 97 9.78 10.32 -25.89
N ARG A 98 8.82 9.49 -25.48
CA ARG A 98 7.41 9.49 -25.89
C ARG A 98 6.56 8.87 -24.79
N ILE A 99 5.28 9.18 -24.77
CA ILE A 99 4.32 8.56 -23.84
C ILE A 99 4.30 7.02 -23.99
N SER A 100 4.05 6.34 -22.88
CA SER A 100 3.83 4.89 -22.84
C SER A 100 2.53 4.52 -23.55
N ASN A 101 2.51 3.33 -24.18
CA ASN A 101 1.25 2.77 -24.67
C ASN A 101 0.56 2.06 -23.50
N ILE A 102 -0.70 2.41 -23.23
CA ILE A 102 -1.48 1.77 -22.16
C ILE A 102 -1.78 0.32 -22.54
N ARG A 103 -1.43 -0.60 -21.65
CA ARG A 103 -1.70 -2.04 -21.76
C ARG A 103 -2.02 -2.59 -20.39
N PHE A 104 -2.94 -3.55 -20.38
CA PHE A 104 -3.29 -4.36 -19.22
C PHE A 104 -3.02 -5.83 -19.62
N GLY A 105 -2.40 -6.59 -18.71
CA GLY A 105 -2.14 -8.02 -18.91
C GLY A 105 -3.35 -8.86 -18.56
#